data_AF-A0A388PEJ7-F1
#
_entry.id   AF-A0A388PEJ7-F1
#
_cell.length_a   1.000
_cell.length_b   1.000
_cell.length_c   1.000
_cell.angle_alpha   90.00
_cell.angle_beta   90.00
_cell.angle_gamma   90.00
#
_symmetry.space_group_name_H-M   'P 1'
#
loop_
_entity.id
_entity.type
_entity.pdbx_description
1 polymer ?
#
loop_
_entity_poly.entity_id
_entity_poly.type
_entity_poly.pdbx_seq_one_letter_code
_entity_poly.pdbx_strand_id
1 'polypeptide(L)'
;MLAILKEVHQRLPASKILLLAIFPREWKPTDPGRIRTDQVNGILQTYADNKTVYWLDLKETFLSKDGMLRKDLMPDALHPNVAGYREWAKAMEPKLTELLGK
;
A
#
# COMPACT_ATOMS: atom_id res chain seq x y z
N MET A 1 -13.22 -12.21 -1.66
CA MET A 1 -11.97 -11.70 -1.04
C MET A 1 -11.32 -12.82 -0.25
N LEU A 2 -10.09 -12.65 0.24
CA LEU A 2 -9.45 -13.54 1.23
C LEU A 2 -8.57 -14.72 0.75
N ALA A 3 -8.38 -15.07 -0.52
CA ALA A 3 -7.62 -16.30 -0.83
C ALA A 3 -6.20 -16.30 -0.20
N ILE A 4 -5.44 -15.22 -0.39
CA ILE A 4 -4.10 -15.08 0.20
C ILE A 4 -4.17 -14.85 1.71
N LEU A 5 -5.08 -13.99 2.20
CA LEU A 5 -5.21 -13.74 3.65
C LEU A 5 -5.58 -15.01 4.42
N LYS A 6 -6.50 -15.83 3.90
CA LYS A 6 -6.88 -17.13 4.45
C LYS A 6 -5.71 -18.10 4.43
N GLU A 7 -5.01 -18.20 3.30
CA GLU A 7 -3.89 -19.12 3.18
C GLU A 7 -2.77 -18.77 4.16
N VAL A 8 -2.42 -17.49 4.28
CA VAL A 8 -1.41 -17.01 5.24
C VAL A 8 -1.88 -17.29 6.66
N HIS A 9 -3.11 -16.94 7.02
CA HIS A 9 -3.62 -17.18 8.37
C HIS A 9 -3.73 -18.68 8.70
N GLN A 10 -4.11 -19.53 7.74
CA GLN A 10 -4.18 -20.98 7.93
C GLN A 10 -2.81 -21.59 8.22
N ARG A 11 -1.76 -21.14 7.53
CA ARG A 11 -0.39 -21.64 7.74
C ARG A 11 0.33 -20.98 8.92
N LEU A 12 0.02 -19.72 9.20
CA LEU A 12 0.68 -18.88 10.19
C LEU A 12 -0.35 -18.19 11.09
N PRO A 13 -1.10 -18.95 11.91
CA PRO A 13 -2.25 -18.42 12.66
C PRO A 13 -1.89 -17.36 13.71
N ALA A 14 -0.64 -17.34 14.17
CA ALA A 14 -0.13 -16.37 15.15
C ALA A 14 0.48 -15.11 14.50
N SER A 15 0.63 -15.07 13.17
CA SER A 15 1.24 -13.92 12.48
C SER A 15 0.24 -12.78 12.30
N LYS A 16 0.72 -11.55 12.51
CA LYS A 16 0.05 -10.34 12.04
C LYS A 16 0.31 -10.18 10.54
N ILE A 17 -0.68 -9.67 9.81
CA ILE A 17 -0.61 -9.40 8.38
C ILE A 17 -0.74 -7.89 8.17
N LEU A 18 0.29 -7.27 7.59
CA LEU A 18 0.20 -5.90 7.09
C LEU A 18 -0.24 -5.94 5.61
N LEU A 19 -1.49 -5.57 5.35
CA LEU A 19 -2.05 -5.43 4.02
C LEU A 19 -1.79 -4.00 3.52
N LEU A 20 -0.84 -3.87 2.62
CA LEU A 20 -0.54 -2.59 1.96
C LEU A 20 -1.56 -2.27 0.88
N ALA A 21 -1.96 -1.00 0.79
CA ALA A 21 -2.67 -0.49 -0.35
C ALA A 21 -1.84 -0.65 -1.63
N ILE A 22 -2.51 -0.96 -2.73
CA ILE A 22 -1.89 -0.94 -4.05
C ILE A 22 -1.47 0.51 -4.35
N PHE A 23 -0.22 0.70 -4.73
CA PHE A 23 0.31 2.04 -4.98
C PHE A 23 -0.32 2.72 -6.19
N PRO A 24 -0.37 4.07 -6.17
CA PRO A 24 -0.78 4.83 -7.33
C PRO A 24 0.11 4.52 -8.56
N ARG A 25 -0.52 4.19 -9.70
CA ARG A 25 0.06 4.07 -11.04
C ARG A 25 -0.56 5.05 -12.04
N GLU A 26 0.10 5.35 -13.15
CA GLU A 26 -0.30 6.39 -14.12
C GLU A 26 -0.24 7.81 -13.52
N TRP A 27 -0.22 8.81 -14.39
CA TRP A 27 0.21 10.15 -14.02
C TRP A 27 -0.87 10.94 -13.30
N LYS A 28 -2.13 10.83 -13.75
CA LYS A 28 -3.23 11.69 -13.32
C LYS A 28 -4.23 10.95 -12.41
N PRO A 29 -4.94 11.66 -11.53
CA PRO A 29 -6.03 11.11 -10.73
C PRO A 29 -7.15 10.46 -11.59
N THR A 30 -7.34 10.96 -12.81
CA THR A 30 -8.40 10.53 -13.72
C THR A 30 -8.01 9.35 -14.63
N ASP A 31 -6.75 8.91 -14.58
CA ASP A 31 -6.31 7.83 -15.47
C ASP A 31 -6.96 6.50 -15.06
N PRO A 32 -7.36 5.62 -16.00
CA PRO A 32 -8.17 4.44 -15.69
C PRO A 32 -7.54 3.48 -14.69
N GLY A 33 -6.21 3.32 -14.72
CA GLY A 33 -5.46 2.49 -13.78
C GLY A 33 -5.39 3.11 -12.38
N ARG A 34 -5.35 4.44 -12.25
CA ARG A 34 -5.47 5.14 -10.96
C ARG A 34 -6.86 4.93 -10.36
N ILE A 35 -7.93 5.19 -11.12
CA ILE A 35 -9.31 4.99 -10.65
C ILE A 35 -9.54 3.55 -10.21
N ARG A 36 -9.09 2.57 -11.01
CA ARG A 36 -9.21 1.14 -10.67
C ARG A 36 -8.47 0.80 -9.39
N THR A 37 -7.25 1.33 -9.21
CA THR A 37 -6.44 1.12 -8.01
C THR A 37 -7.16 1.64 -6.77
N ASP A 38 -7.72 2.84 -6.84
CA ASP A 38 -8.44 3.46 -5.73
C ASP A 38 -9.71 2.69 -5.37
N GLN A 39 -10.45 2.20 -6.37
CA GLN A 39 -11.62 1.33 -6.15
C GLN A 39 -11.25 0.01 -5.46
N VAL A 40 -10.17 -0.64 -5.92
CA VAL A 40 -9.68 -1.88 -5.31
C VAL A 40 -9.22 -1.63 -3.87
N ASN A 41 -8.49 -0.55 -3.61
CA ASN A 41 -8.08 -0.19 -2.26
C ASN A 41 -9.28 0.12 -1.35
N GLY A 42 -10.32 0.77 -1.89
CA GLY A 42 -11.58 1.02 -1.20
C GLY A 42 -12.27 -0.27 -0.71
N ILE A 43 -12.09 -1.37 -1.46
CA ILE A 43 -12.52 -2.72 -1.09
C ILE A 43 -11.54 -3.35 -0.10
N LEU A 44 -10.24 -3.32 -0.39
CA LEU A 44 -9.21 -4.01 0.40
C LEU A 44 -9.10 -3.50 1.83
N GLN A 45 -9.26 -2.19 2.07
CA GLN A 45 -9.21 -1.63 3.42
C GLN A 45 -10.23 -2.25 4.38
N THR A 46 -11.37 -2.73 3.84
CA THR A 46 -12.42 -3.38 4.64
C THR A 46 -11.98 -4.74 5.20
N TYR A 47 -10.83 -5.27 4.78
CA TYR A 47 -10.23 -6.48 5.36
C TYR A 47 -9.51 -6.30 6.67
N ALA A 48 -9.14 -5.08 7.01
CA ALA A 48 -8.47 -4.87 8.27
C ALA A 48 -9.47 -5.08 9.42
N ASP A 49 -9.11 -6.00 10.31
CA ASP A 49 -9.80 -6.21 11.58
C ASP A 49 -9.06 -5.53 12.74
N ASN A 50 -7.88 -4.95 12.47
CA ASN A 50 -6.95 -4.35 13.44
C ASN A 50 -6.54 -5.31 14.57
N LYS A 51 -6.60 -6.62 14.33
CA LYS A 51 -6.20 -7.68 15.26
C LYS A 51 -5.22 -8.64 14.61
N THR A 52 -5.57 -9.14 13.43
CA THR A 52 -4.77 -10.05 12.62
C THR A 52 -4.34 -9.36 11.34
N VAL A 53 -5.27 -8.67 10.67
CA VAL A 53 -5.03 -7.96 9.42
C VAL A 53 -5.06 -6.46 9.68
N TYR A 54 -3.97 -5.79 9.33
CA TYR A 54 -3.76 -4.36 9.49
C TYR A 54 -3.64 -3.72 8.12
N TRP A 55 -4.35 -2.61 7.90
CA TRP A 55 -4.29 -1.87 6.64
C TRP A 55 -3.30 -0.71 6.72
N LEU A 56 -2.59 -0.45 5.62
CA LEU A 56 -1.74 0.73 5.48
C LEU A 56 -1.77 1.26 4.05
N ASP A 57 -2.23 2.49 3.89
CA ASP A 57 -2.18 3.24 2.63
C ASP A 57 -1.07 4.28 2.69
N LEU A 58 -0.17 4.23 1.70
CA LEU A 58 1.01 5.10 1.59
C LEU A 58 0.97 5.98 0.33
N LYS A 59 -0.19 6.11 -0.34
CA LYS A 59 -0.30 6.82 -1.62
C LYS A 59 0.28 8.24 -1.58
N GLU A 60 0.12 8.96 -0.47
CA GLU A 60 0.62 10.34 -0.29
C GLU A 60 2.15 10.43 -0.38
N THR A 61 2.87 9.32 -0.20
CA THR A 61 4.32 9.24 -0.42
C THR A 61 4.67 9.47 -1.90
N PHE A 62 3.82 8.98 -2.80
CA PHE A 62 4.05 8.93 -4.24
C PHE A 62 3.27 10.00 -5.02
N LEU A 63 2.38 10.74 -4.35
CA LEU A 63 1.60 11.81 -4.98
C LEU A 63 2.18 13.18 -4.62
N SER A 64 2.11 14.11 -5.57
CA SER A 64 2.30 15.53 -5.30
C SER A 64 1.00 16.15 -4.76
N LYS A 65 1.07 17.39 -4.28
CA LYS A 65 -0.06 18.11 -3.67
C LYS A 65 -1.27 18.28 -4.61
N ASP A 66 -1.03 18.27 -5.92
CA ASP A 66 -2.05 18.35 -6.97
C ASP A 66 -2.57 16.96 -7.41
N GLY A 67 -2.16 15.88 -6.73
CA GLY A 67 -2.62 14.52 -6.98
C GLY A 67 -1.93 13.82 -8.16
N MET A 68 -0.90 14.44 -8.76
CA MET A 68 -0.10 13.82 -9.81
C MET A 68 0.89 12.81 -9.23
N LEU A 69 1.22 11.77 -10.01
CA LEU A 69 2.26 10.83 -9.62
C LEU A 69 3.64 11.47 -9.72
N ARG A 70 4.42 11.34 -8.65
CA ARG A 70 5.78 11.87 -8.55
C ARG A 70 6.74 11.14 -9.48
N LYS A 71 7.11 11.78 -10.59
CA LYS A 71 8.07 11.25 -11.58
C LYS A 71 9.47 11.02 -11.01
N ASP A 72 9.86 11.78 -9.99
CA ASP A 72 11.12 11.60 -9.27
C ASP A 72 11.15 10.31 -8.44
N LEU A 73 9.99 9.74 -8.11
CA LEU A 73 9.89 8.46 -7.40
C LEU A 73 9.45 7.29 -8.30
N MET A 74 8.54 7.51 -9.25
CA MET A 74 8.03 6.50 -10.18
C MET A 74 8.18 6.98 -11.64
N PRO A 75 9.37 6.83 -12.25
CA PRO A 75 9.71 7.48 -13.52
C PRO A 75 8.95 6.95 -14.75
N ASP A 76 8.41 5.74 -14.66
CA ASP A 76 7.63 5.05 -15.70
C ASP A 76 6.12 5.00 -15.42
N ALA A 77 5.68 5.79 -14.43
CA ALA A 77 4.31 5.80 -13.91
C ALA A 77 3.85 4.49 -13.27
N LEU A 78 4.76 3.63 -12.80
CA LEU A 78 4.37 2.37 -12.17
C LEU A 78 5.35 1.92 -11.08
N HIS A 79 6.63 1.83 -11.39
CA HIS A 79 7.61 1.22 -10.51
C HIS A 79 8.37 2.30 -9.72
N PRO A 80 8.46 2.19 -8.38
CA PRO A 80 9.38 3.02 -7.61
C PRO A 80 10.82 2.83 -8.10
N ASN A 81 11.57 3.92 -8.23
CA ASN A 81 13.01 3.88 -8.37
C ASN A 81 13.67 3.76 -6.98
N VAL A 82 15.01 3.85 -6.93
CA VAL A 82 15.76 3.77 -5.65
C VAL A 82 15.28 4.78 -4.61
N ALA A 83 14.97 6.02 -5.02
CA ALA A 83 14.43 7.02 -4.10
C ALA A 83 13.00 6.68 -3.66
N GLY A 84 12.15 6.22 -4.59
CA GLY A 84 10.80 5.76 -4.29
C GLY A 84 10.75 4.61 -3.28
N TYR A 85 11.64 3.62 -3.41
CA TYR A 85 11.76 2.53 -2.44
C TYR A 85 12.24 3.01 -1.06
N ARG A 86 13.13 4.02 -0.99
CA ARG A 86 13.57 4.61 0.28
C ARG A 86 12.42 5.34 0.99
N GLU A 87 11.64 6.14 0.26
CA GLU A 87 10.49 6.84 0.81
C GLU A 87 9.40 5.85 1.25
N TRP A 88 9.15 4.79 0.48
CA TRP A 88 8.27 3.70 0.91
C TRP A 88 8.73 3.09 2.23
N ALA A 89 9.98 2.64 2.32
CA ALA A 89 10.51 2.03 3.54
C ALA A 89 10.35 2.97 4.75
N LYS A 90 10.74 4.24 4.59
CA LYS A 90 10.61 5.27 5.63
C LYS A 90 9.15 5.49 6.06
N ALA A 91 8.21 5.55 5.12
CA ALA A 91 6.80 5.77 5.41
C ALA A 91 6.12 4.55 6.06
N MET A 92 6.60 3.34 5.76
CA MET A 92 6.08 2.09 6.32
C MET A 92 6.65 1.78 7.71
N GLU A 93 7.89 2.19 7.98
CA GLU A 93 8.65 1.86 9.20
C GLU A 93 7.87 2.04 10.52
N PRO A 94 7.11 3.14 10.74
CA PRO A 94 6.40 3.33 12.01
C PRO A 94 5.35 2.24 12.25
N LYS A 95 4.57 1.88 11.22
CA LYS A 95 3.55 0.84 11.34
C LYS A 95 4.20 -0.53 11.52
N LEU A 96 5.30 -0.80 10.81
CA LEU A 96 6.01 -2.07 10.96
C LEU A 96 6.59 -2.22 12.37
N THR A 97 7.19 -1.17 12.91
CA THR A 97 7.73 -1.10 14.28
C THR A 97 6.63 -1.36 15.31
N GLU A 98 5.49 -0.68 15.20
CA GLU A 98 4.30 -0.90 16.04
C GLU A 98 3.86 -2.37 16.04
N LEU A 99 3.75 -2.99 14.85
CA LEU A 99 3.28 -4.36 14.73
C LEU A 99 4.28 -5.38 15.27
N LEU A 100 5.58 -5.09 15.17
CA LEU A 100 6.66 -5.91 15.72
C LEU A 100 6.83 -5.73 17.24
N GLY A 101 6.17 -4.75 17.86
CA GLY A 101 6.28 -4.47 19.29
C GLY A 101 7.66 -3.93 19.70
N LYS A 102 8.28 -3.16 18.80
CA LYS A 102 9.59 -2.52 19.03
C LYS A 102 9.43 -1.02 19.33
#